data_AF-Q8DJ22-F1
#
_entry.id   AF-Q8DJ22-F1
#
_cell.length_a   1.000
_cell.length_b   1.000
_cell.length_c   1.000
_cell.angle_alpha   90.00
_cell.angle_beta   90.00
_cell.angle_gamma   90.00
#
_symmetry.space_group_name_H-M   'P 1'
#
loop_
_entity.id
_entity.type
_entity.pdbx_description
1 polymer ?
#
loop_
_entity_poly.entity_id
_entity_poly.type
_entity_poly.pdbx_seq_one_letter_code
_entity_poly.pdbx_strand_id
1 'polypeptide(L)'
;MFEAKRLLLMKVLSLKVLSLILMSSGLAPSLTLLARAIPQPYPQVAVDSFMDACIERGRRSAPIVPRAVMSNICRCSINYIQERLDYADFQALDPNGGQPQSRRQQRAQRVLDDSVNHCVRRQFGG
;
A
#
# COMPACT_ATOMS: atom_id res chain seq x y z
N MET A 1 33.87 -2.62 -55.51
CA MET A 1 33.43 -3.06 -56.85
C MET A 1 32.84 -4.46 -56.72
N PHE A 2 31.58 -4.60 -56.31
CA PHE A 2 30.86 -5.87 -56.33
C PHE A 2 29.35 -5.60 -56.46
N GLU A 3 28.75 -6.36 -57.38
CA GLU A 3 27.35 -6.79 -57.35
C GLU A 3 26.27 -5.83 -57.86
N ALA A 4 26.50 -5.41 -59.11
CA ALA A 4 25.43 -5.36 -60.08
C ALA A 4 24.91 -6.79 -60.36
N LYS A 5 23.80 -7.19 -59.73
CA LYS A 5 22.87 -8.24 -60.22
C LYS A 5 21.57 -8.28 -59.42
N ARG A 6 20.93 -7.11 -59.28
CA ARG A 6 19.47 -7.07 -59.39
C ARG A 6 19.11 -7.46 -60.83
N LEU A 7 17.94 -8.03 -61.03
CA LEU A 7 17.38 -8.46 -62.32
C LEU A 7 17.95 -9.77 -62.89
N LEU A 8 17.61 -10.89 -62.28
CA LEU A 8 17.16 -12.03 -63.06
C LEU A 8 15.96 -12.67 -62.36
N LEU A 9 14.81 -12.56 -63.04
CA LEU A 9 13.64 -13.43 -62.93
C LEU A 9 12.95 -13.48 -61.56
N MET A 10 11.87 -12.74 -61.25
CA MET A 10 10.63 -12.55 -62.01
C MET A 10 10.18 -13.78 -62.81
N LYS A 11 9.00 -14.30 -62.45
CA LYS A 11 8.31 -15.46 -63.01
C LYS A 11 8.95 -16.74 -62.46
N VAL A 12 8.26 -17.47 -61.59
CA VAL A 12 7.23 -18.41 -62.02
C VAL A 12 6.51 -18.86 -60.74
N LEU A 13 5.17 -18.75 -60.75
CA LEU A 13 4.21 -19.70 -60.16
C LEU A 13 4.54 -20.25 -58.76
N SER A 14 3.74 -20.12 -57.70
CA SER A 14 2.30 -20.32 -57.59
C SER A 14 2.04 -20.11 -56.09
N LEU A 15 1.12 -19.26 -55.66
CA LEU A 15 -0.30 -19.61 -55.59
C LEU A 15 -0.56 -21.08 -55.20
N LYS A 16 -0.12 -21.50 -54.00
CA LYS A 16 -0.77 -22.58 -53.23
C LYS A 16 -0.76 -22.18 -51.75
N VAL A 17 -1.89 -21.66 -51.27
CA VAL A 17 -2.89 -22.42 -50.49
C VAL A 17 -2.41 -22.65 -49.06
N LEU A 18 -2.96 -21.84 -48.16
CA LEU A 18 -3.66 -22.29 -46.96
C LEU A 18 -3.06 -23.53 -46.26
N SER A 19 -2.31 -23.32 -45.18
CA SER A 19 -2.35 -24.24 -44.05
C SER A 19 -2.17 -23.48 -42.75
N LEU A 20 -3.34 -23.12 -42.22
CA LEU A 20 -3.61 -23.00 -40.80
C LEU A 20 -3.15 -24.30 -40.13
N ILE A 21 -2.05 -24.26 -39.37
CA ILE A 21 -1.79 -25.27 -38.35
C ILE A 21 -1.80 -24.54 -37.02
N LEU A 22 -2.95 -24.62 -36.36
CA LEU A 22 -3.09 -24.34 -34.94
C LEU A 22 -2.15 -25.31 -34.20
N MET A 23 -0.96 -24.83 -33.84
CA MET A 23 -0.18 -25.46 -32.77
C MET A 23 -0.69 -24.88 -31.46
N SER A 24 -1.69 -25.59 -30.93
CA SER A 24 -2.20 -25.53 -29.57
C SER A 24 -1.06 -25.75 -28.57
N SER A 25 -0.30 -24.70 -28.30
CA SER A 25 0.56 -24.64 -27.13
C SER A 25 -0.33 -24.31 -25.95
N GLY A 26 -0.69 -25.34 -25.19
CA GLY A 26 -1.43 -25.20 -23.94
C GLY A 26 -0.74 -24.17 -23.07
N LEU A 27 -1.36 -23.00 -22.94
CA LEU A 27 -1.07 -22.08 -21.86
C LEU A 27 -1.52 -22.80 -20.59
N ALA A 28 -0.58 -23.52 -19.97
CA ALA A 28 -0.72 -23.90 -18.57
C ALA A 28 -1.09 -22.60 -17.84
N PRO A 29 -2.26 -22.51 -17.20
CA PRO A 29 -2.56 -21.36 -16.37
C PRO A 29 -1.55 -21.44 -15.23
N SER A 30 -0.47 -20.69 -15.36
CA SER A 30 0.43 -20.40 -14.26
C SER A 30 -0.41 -19.54 -13.34
N LEU A 31 -1.17 -20.21 -12.48
CA LEU A 31 -1.77 -19.64 -11.28
C LEU A 31 -0.61 -19.15 -10.44
N THR A 32 -0.11 -17.97 -10.79
CA THR A 32 0.57 -17.09 -9.87
C THR A 32 -0.49 -16.77 -8.84
N LEU A 33 -0.59 -17.65 -7.84
CA LEU A 33 -1.17 -17.35 -6.56
C LEU A 33 -0.32 -16.17 -6.06
N LEU A 34 -0.75 -14.97 -6.44
CA LEU A 34 -0.42 -13.75 -5.74
C LEU A 34 -0.89 -14.01 -4.33
N ALA A 35 0.01 -14.57 -3.52
CA ALA A 35 -0.15 -14.64 -2.09
C ALA A 35 -0.33 -13.20 -1.65
N ARG A 36 -1.59 -12.77 -1.57
CA ARG A 36 -1.97 -11.54 -0.90
C ARG A 36 -1.33 -11.67 0.47
N ALA A 37 -0.30 -10.88 0.73
CA ALA A 37 0.25 -10.73 2.06
C ALA A 37 -0.95 -10.43 2.96
N ILE A 38 -1.29 -11.39 3.82
CA ILE A 38 -2.39 -11.22 4.76
C ILE A 38 -1.94 -10.06 5.65
N PRO A 39 -2.70 -8.95 5.71
CA PRO A 39 -2.36 -7.83 6.59
C PRO A 39 -2.21 -8.39 8.00
N GLN A 40 -0.99 -8.32 8.54
CA GLN A 40 -0.73 -8.82 9.88
C GLN A 40 -1.38 -7.84 10.86
N PRO A 41 -2.25 -8.32 11.77
CA PRO A 41 -2.85 -7.45 12.77
C PRO A 41 -1.75 -6.84 13.64
N TYR A 42 -2.03 -5.67 14.21
CA TYR A 42 -1.06 -5.02 15.09
C TYR A 42 -0.89 -5.90 16.34
N PRO A 43 0.36 -6.17 16.77
CA PRO A 43 0.60 -6.86 18.03
C PRO A 43 -0.08 -6.11 19.17
N GLN A 44 -0.71 -6.82 20.10
CA GLN A 44 -1.45 -6.19 21.20
C GLN A 44 -0.56 -5.23 22.02
N VAL A 45 0.70 -5.59 22.24
CA VAL A 45 1.70 -4.73 22.92
C VAL A 45 1.89 -3.39 22.22
N ALA A 46 1.83 -3.35 20.88
CA ALA A 46 1.94 -2.11 20.12
C ALA A 46 0.69 -1.25 20.25
N VAL A 47 -0.49 -1.87 20.28
CA VAL A 47 -1.78 -1.19 20.51
C VAL A 47 -1.80 -0.59 21.92
N ASP A 48 -1.42 -1.35 22.93
CA ASP A 48 -1.40 -0.90 24.33
C ASP A 48 -0.39 0.25 24.51
N SER A 49 0.83 0.10 23.95
CA SER A 49 1.84 1.16 23.97
C SER A 49 1.37 2.44 23.27
N PHE A 50 0.65 2.32 22.16
CA PHE A 50 0.05 3.46 21.49
C PHE A 50 -1.01 4.12 22.38
N MET A 51 -1.90 3.34 22.99
CA MET A 51 -2.96 3.84 23.86
C MET A 51 -2.40 4.62 25.04
N ASP A 52 -1.38 4.07 25.71
CA ASP A 52 -0.72 4.74 26.83
C ASP A 52 -0.05 6.04 26.39
N ALA A 53 0.74 6.02 25.32
CA ALA A 53 1.41 7.21 24.80
C ALA A 53 0.42 8.29 24.33
N CYS A 54 -0.66 7.88 23.67
CA CYS A 54 -1.71 8.78 23.19
C CYS A 54 -2.45 9.44 24.36
N ILE A 55 -2.86 8.66 25.36
CA ILE A 55 -3.56 9.19 26.55
C ILE A 55 -2.64 10.12 27.32
N GLU A 56 -1.39 9.73 27.55
CA GLU A 56 -0.43 10.54 28.29
C GLU A 56 -0.12 11.86 27.58
N ARG A 57 0.16 11.81 26.27
CA ARG A 57 0.35 13.03 25.46
C ARG A 57 -0.91 13.88 25.45
N GLY A 58 -2.07 13.27 25.25
CA GLY A 58 -3.36 13.96 25.25
C GLY A 58 -3.66 14.68 26.56
N ARG A 59 -3.35 14.07 27.71
CA ARG A 59 -3.49 14.70 29.03
C ARG A 59 -2.57 15.92 29.19
N ARG A 60 -1.36 15.88 28.65
CA ARG A 60 -0.43 17.01 28.68
C ARG A 60 -0.87 18.13 27.76
N SER A 61 -1.36 17.80 26.57
CA SER A 61 -1.76 18.78 25.55
C SER A 61 -3.14 19.39 25.80
N ALA A 62 -4.06 18.63 26.42
CA ALA A 62 -5.44 19.04 26.67
C ALA A 62 -5.90 18.59 28.07
N PRO A 63 -5.39 19.20 29.15
CA PRO A 63 -5.62 18.74 30.53
C PRO A 63 -7.07 18.82 30.98
N ILE A 64 -7.87 19.67 30.32
CA ILE A 64 -9.31 19.84 30.59
C ILE A 64 -10.17 18.72 30.00
N VAL A 65 -9.65 17.92 29.05
CA VAL A 65 -10.42 16.86 28.42
C VAL A 65 -10.53 15.67 29.39
N PRO A 66 -11.74 15.18 29.71
CA PRO A 66 -11.89 14.04 30.60
C PRO A 66 -11.13 12.81 30.10
N ARG A 67 -10.52 12.05 31.01
CA ARG A 67 -9.74 10.85 30.67
C ARG A 67 -10.52 9.85 29.82
N ALA A 68 -11.81 9.67 30.10
CA ALA A 68 -12.68 8.78 29.32
C ALA A 68 -12.85 9.26 27.87
N VAL A 69 -12.99 10.57 27.66
CA VAL A 69 -13.08 11.17 26.32
C VAL A 69 -11.76 11.00 25.57
N MET A 70 -10.63 11.27 26.24
CA MET A 70 -9.30 11.03 25.66
C MET A 70 -9.09 9.56 25.29
N SER A 71 -9.50 8.63 26.16
CA SER A 71 -9.41 7.19 25.89
C SER A 71 -10.26 6.78 24.68
N ASN A 72 -11.43 7.40 24.47
CA ASN A 72 -12.26 7.14 23.30
C ASN A 72 -11.62 7.67 22.01
N ILE A 73 -11.03 8.87 22.05
CA ILE A 73 -10.29 9.45 20.93
C ILE A 73 -9.11 8.54 20.56
N CYS A 74 -8.27 8.18 21.53
CA CYS A 74 -7.10 7.32 21.29
C CYS A 74 -7.49 5.94 20.74
N ARG A 75 -8.56 5.33 21.29
CA ARG A 75 -9.08 4.06 20.78
C ARG A 75 -9.62 4.18 19.36
N CYS A 76 -10.31 5.28 19.05
CA CYS A 76 -10.74 5.56 17.69
C CYS A 76 -9.53 5.72 16.75
N SER A 77 -8.49 6.44 17.18
CA SER A 77 -7.31 6.70 16.36
C SER A 77 -6.54 5.42 16.03
N ILE A 78 -6.30 4.53 17.01
CA ILE A 78 -5.60 3.27 16.74
C ILE A 78 -6.39 2.34 15.81
N ASN A 79 -7.73 2.35 15.91
CA ASN A 79 -8.57 1.60 14.97
C ASN A 79 -8.49 2.21 13.56
N TYR A 80 -8.56 3.53 13.45
CA TYR A 80 -8.43 4.24 12.17
C TYR A 80 -7.09 3.94 11.47
N ILE A 81 -6.01 3.90 12.25
CA ILE A 81 -4.66 3.56 11.77
C ILE A 81 -4.61 2.11 11.29
N GLN A 82 -5.07 1.16 12.10
CA GLN A 82 -5.06 -0.27 11.75
C GLN A 82 -5.86 -0.58 10.48
N GLU A 83 -6.94 0.15 10.21
CA GLU A 83 -7.73 -0.01 8.99
C GLU A 83 -7.04 0.49 7.71
N ARG A 84 -6.00 1.33 7.83
CA ARG A 84 -5.43 2.11 6.71
C ARG A 84 -3.93 1.96 6.54
N LEU A 85 -3.23 1.47 7.55
CA LEU A 85 -1.78 1.39 7.60
C LEU A 85 -1.35 0.03 8.12
N ASP A 86 -0.58 -0.70 7.33
CA ASP A 86 0.00 -1.97 7.75
C ASP A 86 1.03 -1.74 8.87
N TYR A 87 1.16 -2.72 9.76
CA TYR A 87 2.06 -2.60 10.92
C TYR A 87 3.52 -2.38 10.53
N ALA A 88 4.00 -2.99 9.44
CA ALA A 88 5.35 -2.78 8.94
C ALA A 88 5.61 -1.32 8.52
N ASP A 89 4.61 -0.65 7.96
CA ASP A 89 4.71 0.76 7.58
C ASP A 89 4.64 1.69 8.77
N PHE A 90 3.86 1.32 9.77
CA PHE A 90 3.83 2.00 11.05
C PHE A 90 5.18 1.93 11.78
N GLN A 91 5.83 0.76 11.79
CA GLN A 91 7.18 0.60 12.36
C GLN A 91 8.27 1.36 11.61
N ALA A 92 8.11 1.49 10.28
CA ALA A 92 9.08 2.19 9.44
C ALA A 92 9.02 3.73 9.55
N LEU A 93 8.09 4.26 10.35
CA LEU A 93 8.04 5.67 10.69
C LEU A 93 9.11 5.98 11.74
N ASP A 94 10.15 6.69 11.31
CA ASP A 94 11.15 7.24 12.22
C ASP A 94 10.70 8.65 12.66
N PRO A 95 10.35 8.86 13.94
CA PRO A 95 9.98 10.18 14.45
C PRO A 95 11.17 11.15 14.57
N ASN A 96 12.42 10.68 14.42
CA ASN A 96 13.64 11.48 14.58
C ASN A 96 14.46 11.62 13.29
N GLY A 97 13.95 11.11 12.16
CA GLY A 97 14.74 10.96 10.94
C GLY A 97 15.00 12.28 10.22
N GLY A 98 16.27 12.72 10.19
CA GLY A 98 16.74 13.81 9.33
C GLY A 98 16.91 13.43 7.85
N GLN A 99 16.47 12.24 7.45
CA GLN A 99 16.55 11.75 6.07
C GLN A 99 15.26 12.04 5.27
N PRO A 100 15.35 12.16 3.93
CA PRO A 100 14.19 12.36 3.08
C PRO A 100 13.19 11.20 3.25
N GLN A 101 12.01 11.49 3.79
CA GLN A 101 10.94 10.49 3.90
C GLN A 101 10.54 10.00 2.51
N SER A 102 10.51 8.68 2.34
CA SER A 102 9.92 8.04 1.16
C SER A 102 8.44 8.42 1.03
N ARG A 103 7.89 8.34 -0.19
CA ARG A 103 6.45 8.57 -0.43
C ARG A 103 5.56 7.67 0.45
N ARG A 104 6.04 6.46 0.76
CA ARG A 104 5.35 5.49 1.63
C ARG A 104 5.30 6.00 3.08
N GLN A 105 6.42 6.48 3.62
CA GLN A 105 6.49 7.09 4.95
C GLN A 105 5.64 8.36 5.04
N GLN A 106 5.66 9.22 4.01
CA GLN A 106 4.80 10.42 3.98
C GLN A 106 3.31 10.06 4.02
N ARG A 107 2.90 9.00 3.31
CA ARG A 107 1.51 8.52 3.35
C ARG A 107 1.17 7.96 4.72
N ALA A 108 2.06 7.18 5.31
CA ALA A 108 1.89 6.63 6.65
C ALA A 108 1.78 7.73 7.71
N GLN A 109 2.63 8.77 7.63
CA GLN A 109 2.56 9.94 8.50
C GLN A 109 1.23 10.68 8.38
N ARG A 110 0.73 10.89 7.16
CA ARG A 110 -0.61 11.49 6.96
C ARG A 110 -1.71 10.69 7.62
N VAL A 111 -1.66 9.35 7.56
CA VAL A 111 -2.65 8.51 8.25
C VAL A 111 -2.60 8.72 9.78
N LEU A 112 -1.40 8.86 10.36
CA LEU A 112 -1.27 9.18 11.78
C LEU A 112 -1.86 10.55 12.11
N ASP A 113 -1.49 11.59 11.36
CA ASP A 113 -1.92 12.97 11.61
C ASP A 113 -3.45 13.11 11.44
N ASP A 114 -4.02 12.44 10.43
CA ASP A 114 -5.46 12.42 10.18
C ASP A 114 -6.24 11.67 11.26
N SER A 115 -5.66 10.62 11.85
CA SER A 115 -6.35 9.74 12.80
C SER A 115 -6.87 10.49 14.03
N VAL A 116 -6.09 11.43 14.58
CA VAL A 116 -6.47 12.19 15.76
C VAL A 116 -7.54 13.20 15.39
N ASN A 117 -7.33 13.97 14.31
CA ASN A 117 -8.28 14.98 13.85
C ASN A 117 -9.64 14.37 13.50
N HIS A 118 -9.64 13.23 12.79
CA HIS A 118 -10.85 12.47 12.48
C HIS A 118 -11.61 12.07 13.75
N CYS A 119 -10.91 11.52 14.73
CA CYS A 119 -11.53 11.01 15.96
C CYS A 119 -11.99 12.11 16.92
N VAL A 120 -11.28 13.24 16.97
CA VAL A 120 -11.73 14.44 17.69
C VAL A 120 -13.02 14.98 17.07
N ARG A 121 -13.08 15.11 15.74
CA ARG A 121 -14.30 15.54 15.05
C ARG A 121 -15.45 14.57 15.29
N ARG A 122 -15.19 13.26 15.27
CA ARG A 122 -16.21 12.25 15.59
C ARG A 122 -16.71 12.35 17.03
N GLN A 123 -15.84 12.72 17.98
CA GLN A 123 -16.17 12.79 19.40
C GLN A 123 -16.97 14.06 19.77
N PHE A 124 -16.75 15.17 19.07
CA PHE A 124 -17.31 16.48 19.44
C PHE A 124 -18.16 17.16 18.34
N GLY A 125 -18.00 16.76 17.08
CA GLY A 125 -18.64 17.36 15.91
C GLY A 125 -19.81 16.54 15.39
N GLY A 126 -20.63 16.01 16.29
CA GLY A 126 -21.91 15.38 15.94
C GLY A 126 -22.84 16.36 15.22
#